data_AF-Q0UI30-F1
#
_entry.id   AF-Q0UI30-F1
#
_cell.length_a   1.000
_cell.length_b   1.000
_cell.length_c   1.000
_cell.angle_alpha   90.00
_cell.angle_beta   90.00
_cell.angle_gamma   90.00
#
_symmetry.space_group_name_H-M   'P 1'
#
loop_
_entity.id
_entity.type
_entity.pdbx_description
1 polymer ?
#
loop_
_entity_poly.entity_id
_entity_poly.type
_entity_poly.pdbx_seq_one_letter_code
_entity_poly.pdbx_strand_id
1 'polypeptide(L)'
;MSSLRSQGKLSKSLGHLAVSFTHPKKNVIKIELHHGSRKSVATLRTVRTLINNLIIGVTKGYKYKMRYVYAHFPINVNIEKNKETDQFEVEIRNFVGEKLVRRVTMRPGVDVEASKNTKDELQLTGNSLEDVSQSAADIQQICKVRNKDIRKFLDGLYVSERGNIEA
;
A
#
# COMPACT_ATOMS: atom_id res chain seq x y z
N MET A 1 -13.83 -24.57 -2.09
CA MET A 1 -12.41 -24.89 -1.82
C MET A 1 -11.55 -23.89 -2.58
N SER A 2 -11.34 -22.70 -2.01
CA SER A 2 -10.43 -21.71 -2.59
C SER A 2 -9.00 -22.17 -2.31
N SER A 3 -8.28 -22.48 -3.38
CA SER A 3 -6.85 -22.74 -3.39
C SER A 3 -6.12 -21.68 -2.55
N LEU A 4 -5.50 -22.12 -1.44
CA LEU A 4 -4.44 -21.40 -0.75
C LEU A 4 -3.29 -21.20 -1.74
N ARG A 5 -3.37 -20.17 -2.59
CA ARG A 5 -2.21 -19.69 -3.34
C ARG A 5 -1.23 -19.21 -2.29
N SER A 6 -0.10 -19.90 -2.11
CA SER A 6 1.01 -19.38 -1.33
C SER A 6 1.36 -18.00 -1.90
N GLN A 7 1.04 -16.93 -1.17
CA GLN A 7 1.14 -15.57 -1.71
C GLN A 7 2.61 -15.13 -1.71
N GLY A 8 3.37 -15.63 -2.67
CA GLY A 8 4.72 -15.19 -3.01
C GLY A 8 5.76 -15.31 -1.89
N LYS A 9 6.94 -14.75 -2.16
CA LYS A 9 8.05 -14.64 -1.22
C LYS A 9 8.32 -13.16 -0.99
N LEU A 10 8.28 -12.73 0.28
CA LEU A 10 8.73 -11.39 0.67
C LEU A 10 10.09 -11.47 1.35
N SER A 11 10.94 -10.48 1.08
CA SER A 11 12.26 -10.33 1.69
C SER A 11 12.44 -8.89 2.14
N LYS A 12 13.01 -8.69 3.32
CA LYS A 12 13.34 -7.36 3.83
C LYS A 12 14.66 -7.38 4.58
N SER A 13 15.60 -6.53 4.16
CA SER A 13 16.87 -6.37 4.86
C SER A 13 16.70 -5.47 6.08
N LEU A 14 17.13 -5.98 7.24
CA LEU A 14 17.19 -5.25 8.50
C LEU A 14 18.64 -5.09 8.99
N GLY A 15 19.63 -5.29 8.12
CA GLY A 15 21.05 -5.28 8.49
C GLY A 15 21.60 -3.93 8.97
N HIS A 16 20.84 -2.84 8.77
CA HIS A 16 21.15 -1.53 9.33
C HIS A 16 20.84 -1.44 10.84
N LEU A 17 20.20 -2.45 11.42
CA LEU A 17 19.91 -2.56 12.85
C LEU A 17 20.81 -3.64 13.47
N ALA A 18 21.41 -3.34 14.62
CA ALA A 18 22.18 -4.30 15.41
C ALA A 18 21.24 -5.27 16.18
N VAL A 19 20.44 -6.03 15.45
CA VAL A 19 19.44 -6.98 15.98
C VAL A 19 19.79 -8.39 15.51
N SER A 20 19.73 -9.34 16.42
CA SER A 20 19.95 -10.77 16.17
C SER A 20 18.62 -11.51 16.10
N PHE A 21 18.49 -12.41 15.11
CA PHE A 21 17.30 -13.25 14.92
C PHE A 21 17.67 -14.71 15.19
N THR A 22 16.89 -15.39 16.02
CA THR A 22 17.04 -16.85 16.25
C THR A 22 15.68 -17.54 16.22
N HIS A 23 15.68 -18.85 15.94
CA HIS A 23 14.48 -19.69 15.91
C HIS A 23 14.52 -20.73 17.03
N PRO A 24 14.21 -20.35 18.29
CA PRO A 24 14.36 -21.26 19.43
C PRO A 24 13.42 -22.46 19.37
N LYS A 25 12.24 -22.30 18.74
CA LYS A 25 11.20 -23.33 18.59
C LYS A 25 10.43 -23.08 17.29
N LYS A 26 9.76 -24.13 16.79
CA LYS A 26 8.83 -24.03 15.65
C LYS A 26 7.82 -22.89 15.88
N ASN A 27 7.61 -22.06 14.86
CA ASN A 27 6.70 -20.90 14.87
C ASN A 27 7.08 -19.76 15.84
N VAL A 28 8.28 -19.76 16.43
CA VAL A 28 8.73 -18.68 17.32
C VAL A 28 9.98 -18.03 16.73
N ILE A 29 9.91 -16.73 16.44
CA ILE A 29 11.07 -15.92 16.06
C ILE A 29 11.47 -15.10 17.28
N LYS A 30 12.70 -15.31 17.76
CA LYS A 30 13.30 -14.53 18.85
C LYS A 30 14.11 -13.40 18.24
N ILE A 31 13.88 -12.20 18.76
CA ILE A 31 14.50 -10.94 18.30
C ILE A 31 15.26 -10.38 19.49
N GLU A 32 16.57 -10.28 19.39
CA GLU A 32 17.44 -9.85 20.49
C GLU A 32 18.34 -8.69 20.08
N LEU A 33 18.67 -7.85 21.05
CA LEU A 33 19.62 -6.76 20.88
C LEU A 33 20.45 -6.65 22.16
N HIS A 34 21.77 -6.78 22.02
CA HIS A 34 22.71 -6.75 23.13
C HIS A 34 23.12 -5.31 23.45
N HIS A 35 23.15 -4.95 24.74
CA HIS A 35 23.60 -3.64 25.23
C HIS A 35 22.97 -2.43 24.51
N GLY A 36 21.66 -2.49 24.28
CA GLY A 36 20.94 -1.45 23.54
C GLY A 36 20.79 -0.13 24.26
N SER A 37 21.10 0.96 23.56
CA SER A 37 20.63 2.29 23.95
C SER A 37 19.10 2.36 23.93
N ARG A 38 18.50 3.34 24.63
CA ARG A 38 17.04 3.56 24.62
C ARG A 38 16.46 3.65 23.21
N LYS A 39 17.16 4.30 22.28
CA LYS A 39 16.74 4.39 20.87
C LYS A 39 16.78 3.02 20.17
N SER A 40 17.83 2.24 20.42
CA SER A 40 18.00 0.90 19.86
C SER A 40 16.95 -0.09 20.39
N VAL A 41 16.60 -0.02 21.68
CA VAL A 41 15.54 -0.88 22.24
C VAL A 41 14.18 -0.58 21.60
N ALA A 42 13.89 0.69 21.28
CA ALA A 42 12.65 1.05 20.61
C ALA A 42 12.49 0.42 19.21
N THR A 43 13.60 0.17 18.49
CA THR A 43 13.55 -0.43 17.16
C THR A 43 13.10 -1.88 17.17
N LEU A 44 13.25 -2.61 18.29
CA LEU A 44 12.78 -3.99 18.42
C LEU A 44 11.27 -4.12 18.17
N ARG A 45 10.49 -3.13 18.64
CA ARG A 45 9.04 -3.10 18.39
C ARG A 45 8.75 -2.90 16.90
N THR A 46 9.50 -2.02 16.23
CA THR A 46 9.38 -1.81 14.77
C THR A 46 9.73 -3.07 14.01
N VAL A 47 10.84 -3.73 14.33
CA VAL A 47 11.27 -5.00 13.71
C VAL A 47 10.21 -6.08 13.88
N ARG A 48 9.66 -6.23 15.10
CA ARG A 48 8.55 -7.16 15.36
C ARG A 48 7.36 -6.89 14.45
N THR A 49 6.95 -5.62 14.34
CA THR A 49 5.82 -5.22 13.48
C THR A 49 6.11 -5.47 12.01
N LEU A 50 7.33 -5.18 11.54
CA LEU A 50 7.74 -5.45 10.16
C LEU A 50 7.65 -6.95 9.83
N ILE A 51 8.18 -7.81 10.70
CA ILE A 51 8.09 -9.27 10.52
C ILE A 51 6.63 -9.73 10.52
N ASN A 52 5.82 -9.21 11.45
CA ASN A 52 4.39 -9.54 11.49
C ASN A 52 3.67 -9.13 10.20
N ASN A 53 4.00 -7.96 9.65
CA ASN A 53 3.43 -7.50 8.39
C ASN A 53 3.87 -8.38 7.21
N LEU A 54 5.13 -8.83 7.18
CA LEU A 54 5.59 -9.77 6.16
C LEU A 54 4.82 -11.10 6.23
N ILE A 55 4.61 -11.63 7.44
CA ILE A 55 3.86 -12.88 7.66
C ILE A 55 2.40 -12.72 7.23
N ILE A 56 1.72 -11.66 7.67
CA ILE A 56 0.34 -11.37 7.27
C ILE A 56 0.25 -11.18 5.76
N GLY A 57 1.22 -10.49 5.18
CA GLY A 57 1.32 -10.25 3.75
C GLY A 57 1.32 -11.51 2.90
N VAL A 58 2.15 -12.51 3.26
CA VAL A 58 2.23 -13.78 2.52
C VAL A 58 1.11 -14.77 2.87
N THR A 59 0.39 -14.56 3.97
CA THR A 59 -0.68 -15.48 4.42
C THR A 59 -2.07 -15.00 4.03
N LYS A 60 -2.33 -13.69 4.08
CA LYS A 60 -3.64 -13.09 3.85
C LYS A 60 -3.66 -12.01 2.76
N GLY A 61 -2.50 -11.45 2.41
CA GLY A 61 -2.39 -10.26 1.56
C GLY A 61 -3.00 -9.01 2.20
N TYR A 62 -2.77 -7.85 1.57
CA TYR A 62 -3.33 -6.56 1.96
C TYR A 62 -4.23 -5.99 0.87
N LYS A 63 -5.30 -5.31 1.29
CA LYS A 63 -6.25 -4.63 0.42
C LYS A 63 -6.54 -3.24 0.96
N TYR A 64 -6.27 -2.22 0.14
CA TYR A 64 -6.63 -0.83 0.41
C TYR A 64 -7.73 -0.41 -0.56
N LYS A 65 -8.81 0.16 -0.03
CA LYS A 65 -9.89 0.75 -0.85
C LYS A 65 -9.75 2.25 -0.84
N MET A 66 -9.57 2.85 -2.01
CA MET A 66 -9.53 4.29 -2.19
C MET A 66 -10.83 4.80 -2.82
N ARG A 67 -11.36 5.92 -2.34
CA ARG A 67 -12.56 6.57 -2.85
C ARG A 67 -12.18 7.84 -3.59
N TYR A 68 -12.76 8.04 -4.76
CA TYR A 68 -12.65 9.30 -5.49
C TYR A 68 -13.75 10.22 -4.99
N VAL A 69 -13.38 11.41 -4.53
CA VAL A 69 -14.30 12.44 -4.05
C VAL A 69 -14.21 13.61 -5.00
N TYR A 70 -15.35 14.08 -5.49
CA TYR A 70 -15.45 15.26 -6.36
C TYR A 70 -16.76 15.99 -6.11
N ALA A 71 -16.75 17.32 -6.24
CA ALA A 71 -17.95 18.14 -6.06
C ALA A 71 -18.63 18.52 -7.38
N HIS A 72 -17.85 18.79 -8.43
CA HIS A 72 -18.35 19.29 -9.71
C HIS A 72 -17.82 18.52 -10.91
N PHE A 73 -16.49 18.37 -11.02
CA PHE A 73 -15.86 17.71 -12.16
C PHE A 73 -15.70 16.20 -11.84
N PRO A 74 -16.39 15.29 -12.55
CA PRO A 74 -16.21 13.86 -12.34
C PRO A 74 -14.77 13.44 -12.67
N ILE A 75 -14.14 12.68 -11.77
CA ILE A 75 -12.78 12.20 -11.95
C ILE A 75 -12.82 10.89 -12.75
N ASN A 76 -12.04 10.80 -13.82
CA ASN A 76 -11.90 9.58 -14.61
C ASN A 76 -10.60 8.88 -14.23
N VAL A 77 -10.68 7.60 -13.87
CA VAL A 77 -9.51 6.78 -13.54
C VAL A 77 -9.40 5.64 -14.55
N ASN A 78 -8.28 5.59 -15.26
CA ASN A 78 -7.93 4.48 -16.14
C ASN A 78 -6.77 3.70 -15.54
N ILE A 79 -6.78 2.39 -15.76
CA ILE A 79 -5.77 1.47 -15.24
C ILE A 79 -5.18 0.73 -16.43
N GLU A 80 -3.87 0.82 -16.61
CA GLU A 80 -3.13 0.12 -17.65
C GLU A 80 -2.06 -0.76 -17.02
N LYS A 81 -1.85 -1.96 -17.58
CA LYS A 81 -0.77 -2.85 -17.13
C LYS A 81 0.38 -2.78 -18.12
N ASN A 82 1.55 -2.36 -17.66
CA ASN A 82 2.76 -2.37 -18.47
C ASN A 82 3.24 -3.83 -18.65
N LYS A 83 3.34 -4.29 -19.90
CA LYS A 83 3.71 -5.68 -20.22
C LYS A 83 5.18 -5.99 -19.95
N GLU A 84 6.05 -4.99 -19.96
CA GLU A 84 7.50 -5.19 -19.77
C GLU A 84 7.88 -5.24 -18.30
N THR A 85 7.28 -4.37 -17.48
CA THR A 85 7.58 -4.27 -16.04
C THR A 85 6.61 -5.07 -15.16
N ASP A 86 5.51 -5.55 -15.73
CA ASP A 86 4.37 -6.17 -15.04
C ASP A 86 3.71 -5.27 -13.96
N GLN A 87 3.99 -3.97 -14.01
CA GLN A 87 3.44 -2.98 -13.07
C GLN A 87 2.18 -2.33 -13.64
N PHE A 88 1.25 -2.00 -12.74
CA PHE A 88 0.08 -1.20 -13.09
C PHE A 88 0.42 0.28 -13.11
N GLU A 89 -0.16 1.03 -14.04
CA GLU A 89 -0.15 2.48 -14.10
C GLU A 89 -1.58 2.98 -13.94
N VAL A 90 -1.78 3.89 -13.00
CA VAL A 90 -3.07 4.55 -12.75
C VAL A 90 -3.02 5.94 -13.36
N GLU A 91 -3.86 6.16 -14.37
CA GLU A 91 -4.06 7.47 -14.96
C GLU A 91 -5.31 8.15 -14.37
N ILE A 92 -5.15 9.37 -13.90
CA ILE A 92 -6.20 10.18 -13.30
C ILE A 92 -6.40 11.41 -14.18
N ARG A 93 -7.61 11.56 -14.69
CA ARG A 93 -8.01 12.61 -15.64
C ARG A 93 -9.13 13.46 -15.06
N ASN A 94 -9.23 14.70 -15.57
CA ASN A 94 -10.27 15.66 -15.20
C ASN A 94 -10.29 16.03 -13.70
N PHE A 95 -9.14 15.90 -13.01
CA PHE A 95 -9.02 16.30 -11.61
C PHE A 95 -9.21 17.81 -11.48
N VAL A 96 -10.25 18.26 -10.76
CA VAL A 96 -10.63 19.68 -10.61
C VAL A 96 -10.82 20.39 -11.97
N GLY A 97 -11.19 19.64 -13.02
CA GLY A 97 -11.38 20.19 -14.37
C GLY A 97 -10.08 20.48 -15.15
N GLU A 98 -8.93 20.00 -14.66
CA GLU A 98 -7.66 20.13 -15.37
C GLU A 98 -7.60 19.23 -16.61
N LYS A 99 -6.97 19.73 -17.68
CA LYS A 99 -6.65 18.94 -18.89
C LYS A 99 -5.44 18.01 -18.71
N LEU A 100 -4.65 18.21 -17.65
CA LEU A 100 -3.46 17.41 -17.35
C LEU A 100 -3.86 16.00 -16.93
N VAL A 101 -3.19 15.00 -17.51
CA VAL A 101 -3.30 13.60 -17.07
C VAL A 101 -2.25 13.33 -16.00
N ARG A 102 -2.69 12.93 -14.79
CA ARG A 102 -1.81 12.57 -13.68
C ARG A 102 -1.58 11.07 -13.71
N ARG A 103 -0.33 10.63 -13.72
CA ARG A 103 0.05 9.21 -13.83
C ARG A 103 0.80 8.76 -12.59
N VAL A 104 0.45 7.57 -12.08
CA VAL A 104 1.16 6.93 -10.96
C VAL A 104 1.43 5.48 -11.30
N THR A 105 2.71 5.12 -11.38
CA THR A 105 3.13 3.71 -11.52
C THR A 105 3.10 3.04 -10.15
N MET A 106 2.43 1.90 -10.07
CA MET A 106 2.32 1.09 -8.86
C MET A 106 3.64 0.41 -8.54
N ARG A 107 3.91 0.19 -7.26
CA ARG A 107 5.10 -0.55 -6.81
C ARG A 107 5.02 -2.00 -7.29
N PRO A 108 6.16 -2.70 -7.45
CA PRO A 108 6.17 -4.08 -7.91
C PRO A 108 5.32 -5.00 -7.02
N GLY A 109 4.51 -5.88 -7.63
CA GLY A 109 3.63 -6.81 -6.92
C GLY A 109 2.38 -6.17 -6.29
N VAL A 110 2.06 -4.93 -6.65
CA VAL A 110 0.80 -4.27 -6.30
C VAL A 110 -0.13 -4.29 -7.52
N ASP A 111 -1.22 -5.02 -7.39
CA ASP A 111 -2.31 -5.05 -8.35
C ASP A 111 -3.32 -3.96 -8.05
N VAL A 112 -3.96 -3.44 -9.10
CA VAL A 112 -4.96 -2.38 -8.98
C VAL A 112 -6.15 -2.66 -9.87
N GLU A 113 -7.35 -2.51 -9.31
CA GLU A 113 -8.61 -2.67 -10.03
C GLU A 113 -9.64 -1.62 -9.61
N ALA A 114 -10.52 -1.23 -10.54
CA ALA A 114 -11.70 -0.46 -10.20
C ALA A 114 -12.75 -1.40 -9.56
N SER A 115 -13.38 -0.95 -8.48
CA SER A 115 -14.39 -1.74 -7.78
C SER A 115 -15.61 -1.98 -8.66
N LYS A 116 -16.04 -3.24 -8.78
CA LYS A 116 -17.25 -3.62 -9.51
C LYS A 116 -18.54 -3.31 -8.72
N ASN A 117 -18.43 -3.29 -7.40
CA ASN A 117 -19.59 -3.20 -6.51
C ASN A 117 -19.87 -1.75 -6.10
N THR A 118 -18.81 -0.93 -5.99
CA THR A 118 -18.93 0.44 -5.53
C THR A 118 -18.41 1.39 -6.59
N LYS A 119 -19.28 2.26 -7.10
CA LYS A 119 -18.87 3.32 -8.02
C LYS A 119 -17.85 4.24 -7.35
N ASP A 120 -16.88 4.74 -8.11
CA ASP A 120 -15.87 5.70 -7.67
C ASP A 120 -14.94 5.16 -6.57
N GLU A 121 -14.55 3.89 -6.71
CA GLU A 121 -13.62 3.20 -5.80
C GLU A 121 -12.52 2.46 -6.57
N LEU A 122 -11.28 2.64 -6.12
CA LEU A 122 -10.10 1.90 -6.57
C LEU A 122 -9.66 0.94 -5.47
N GLN A 123 -9.33 -0.28 -5.84
CA GLN A 123 -8.84 -1.29 -4.92
C GLN A 123 -7.39 -1.60 -5.26
N LEU A 124 -6.50 -1.40 -4.29
CA LEU A 124 -5.10 -1.77 -4.39
C LEU A 124 -4.89 -3.03 -3.57
N THR A 125 -4.30 -4.05 -4.16
CA THR A 125 -4.03 -5.34 -3.53
C THR A 125 -2.58 -5.75 -3.70
N GLY A 126 -1.99 -6.35 -2.68
CA GLY A 126 -0.62 -6.84 -2.76
C GLY A 126 -0.16 -7.45 -1.44
N ASN A 127 0.97 -8.14 -1.47
CA ASN A 127 1.46 -8.88 -0.30
C ASN A 127 2.25 -7.98 0.65
N SER A 128 2.93 -6.96 0.12
CA SER A 128 3.72 -6.02 0.92
C SER A 128 2.84 -4.85 1.36
N LEU A 129 2.62 -4.71 2.66
CA LEU A 129 1.89 -3.56 3.23
C LEU A 129 2.52 -2.24 2.82
N GLU A 130 3.85 -2.19 2.79
CA GLU A 130 4.61 -0.97 2.48
C GLU A 130 4.36 -0.54 1.04
N ASP A 131 4.46 -1.48 0.10
CA ASP A 131 4.27 -1.19 -1.32
C ASP A 131 2.83 -0.78 -1.62
N VAL A 132 1.84 -1.50 -1.08
CA VAL A 132 0.41 -1.15 -1.21
C VAL A 132 0.14 0.24 -0.62
N SER A 133 0.67 0.52 0.58
CA SER A 133 0.46 1.80 1.26
C SER A 133 1.16 2.96 0.56
N GLN A 134 2.36 2.74 0.01
CA GLN A 134 3.12 3.76 -0.70
C GLN A 134 2.45 4.08 -2.04
N SER A 135 1.99 3.07 -2.78
CA SER A 135 1.21 3.27 -4.00
C SER A 135 -0.07 4.07 -3.75
N ALA A 136 -0.80 3.78 -2.67
CA ALA A 136 -1.96 4.57 -2.28
C ALA A 136 -1.59 6.01 -1.91
N ALA A 137 -0.46 6.20 -1.21
CA ALA A 137 0.04 7.52 -0.84
C ALA A 137 0.45 8.34 -2.08
N ASP A 138 1.11 7.72 -3.06
CA ASP A 138 1.55 8.37 -4.30
C ASP A 138 0.33 8.89 -5.09
N ILE A 139 -0.76 8.09 -5.17
CA ILE A 139 -2.06 8.50 -5.74
C ILE A 139 -2.66 9.69 -4.96
N GLN A 140 -2.69 9.62 -3.64
CA GLN A 140 -3.27 10.69 -2.82
C GLN A 140 -2.45 11.99 -2.93
N GLN A 141 -1.11 11.89 -2.98
CA GLN A 141 -0.21 13.04 -3.07
C GLN A 141 -0.31 13.73 -4.43
N ILE A 142 -0.37 12.97 -5.51
CA ILE A 142 -0.55 13.55 -6.84
C ILE A 142 -1.92 14.19 -6.98
N CYS A 143 -2.95 13.73 -6.27
CA CYS A 143 -4.29 14.32 -6.29
C CYS A 143 -4.56 15.31 -5.15
N LYS A 144 -3.52 15.97 -4.64
CA LYS A 144 -3.70 17.08 -3.69
C LYS A 144 -3.96 18.39 -4.42
N VAL A 145 -5.09 19.02 -4.13
CA VAL A 145 -5.40 20.39 -4.60
C VAL A 145 -4.37 21.37 -4.03
N ARG A 146 -3.75 22.17 -4.90
CA ARG A 146 -2.78 23.22 -4.53
C ARG A 146 -3.35 24.60 -4.87
N ASN A 147 -2.87 25.63 -4.18
CA ASN A 147 -3.23 27.03 -4.41
C ASN A 147 -4.75 27.33 -4.33
N LYS A 148 -5.49 26.53 -3.55
CA LYS A 148 -6.92 26.74 -3.22
C LYS A 148 -7.14 26.44 -1.74
N ASP A 149 -8.27 26.91 -1.18
CA ASP A 149 -8.63 26.59 0.21
C ASP A 149 -9.01 25.12 0.35
N ILE A 150 -8.14 24.35 1.04
CA ILE A 150 -8.28 22.91 1.29
C ILE A 150 -9.52 22.55 2.11
N ARG A 151 -10.16 23.53 2.77
CA ARG A 151 -11.41 23.32 3.53
C ARG A 151 -12.65 23.38 2.65
N LYS A 152 -12.52 23.97 1.45
CA LYS A 152 -13.60 24.09 0.46
C LYS A 152 -13.44 23.09 -0.67
N PHE A 153 -12.21 22.86 -1.13
CA PHE A 153 -11.90 21.90 -2.18
C PHE A 153 -11.46 20.58 -1.55
N LEU A 154 -12.41 19.67 -1.41
CA LEU A 154 -12.22 18.32 -0.87
C LEU A 154 -12.04 17.26 -1.97
N ASP A 155 -11.93 17.68 -3.24
CA ASP A 155 -11.72 16.80 -4.37
C ASP A 155 -10.37 16.07 -4.24
N GLY A 156 -10.38 14.75 -4.41
CA GLY A 156 -9.19 13.93 -4.20
C GLY A 156 -9.49 12.43 -4.21
N LEU A 157 -8.42 11.64 -4.12
CA LEU A 157 -8.48 10.20 -3.94
C LEU A 157 -7.95 9.85 -2.55
N TYR A 158 -8.79 9.23 -1.72
CA TYR A 158 -8.48 8.98 -0.31
C TYR A 158 -8.63 7.51 0.06
N VAL A 159 -7.74 7.00 0.90
CA VAL A 159 -7.90 5.67 1.48
C VAL A 159 -9.10 5.68 2.44
N SER A 160 -10.13 4.91 2.11
CA SER A 160 -11.36 4.76 2.89
C SER A 160 -11.32 3.56 3.84
N GLU A 161 -10.68 2.47 3.40
CA GLU A 161 -10.60 1.23 4.16
C GLU A 161 -9.22 0.59 3.96
N ARG A 162 -8.72 -0.02 5.03
CA ARG A 162 -7.48 -0.81 5.04
C ARG A 162 -7.80 -2.16 5.65
N GLY A 163 -7.50 -3.24 4.94
CA GLY A 163 -7.77 -4.59 5.39
C GLY A 163 -6.89 -5.63 4.72
N ASN A 164 -7.28 -6.89 4.88
CA ASN A 164 -6.68 -8.05 4.24
C ASN A 164 -7.55 -8.53 3.07
N ILE A 165 -6.96 -9.31 2.16
CA ILE A 165 -7.70 -9.87 1.02
C ILE A 165 -8.58 -11.04 1.50
N GLU A 166 -7.99 -11.95 2.27
CA GLU A 166 -8.69 -13.04 2.94
C GLU A 166 -8.93 -12.63 4.41
N ALA A 167 -10.19 -12.36 4.74
CA ALA A 167 -10.63 -11.99 6.08
C ALA A 167 -10.90 -13.25 6.93
#